data_AF-A0A2H3TT10-F1
#
_entry.id   AF-A0A2H3TT10-F1
#
_cell.length_a   1.000
_cell.length_b   1.000
_cell.length_c   1.000
_cell.angle_alpha   90.00
_cell.angle_beta   90.00
_cell.angle_gamma   90.00
#
_symmetry.space_group_name_H-M   'P 1'
#
loop_
_entity.id
_entity.type
_entity.pdbx_description
1 polymer ?
#
loop_
_entity_poly.entity_id
_entity_poly.type
_entity_poly.pdbx_seq_one_letter_code
_entity_poly.pdbx_strand_id
1 'polypeptide(L)'
;MGIIEPGTVVTGSHRQGLPKQVQPGNREWITVIEGINAEGQLIPPFIIGAGKDHLANWYRECDLPGDWVIALSENGWTNNNLGLKWLKHFDRATAKRTNSRYRLLILDGHESHHSIEFEGYCKENKIITLCMPAHASHLLQPLDVGCFRPLKKAYGREIEHLIRCFITCITKTEFFPAFHAAHQAAITESNIKGGFRGAGLAPFNPENVILKLDV
;
A
#
# COMPACT_ATOMS: atom_id res chain seq x y z
N MET A 1 -4.36 4.34 35.77
CA MET A 1 -3.39 4.92 36.72
C MET A 1 -2.08 4.18 36.49
N GLY A 2 -1.06 4.81 35.91
CA GLY A 2 0.14 4.10 35.44
C GLY A 2 1.29 5.07 35.15
N ILE A 3 2.26 5.01 36.07
CA ILE A 3 3.64 5.51 36.14
C ILE A 3 4.22 6.17 34.88
N ILE A 4 4.79 7.37 35.07
CA ILE A 4 5.68 8.07 34.13
C ILE A 4 7.11 7.55 34.36
N GLU A 5 7.70 6.91 33.35
CA GLU A 5 9.16 6.67 33.29
C GLU A 5 9.82 7.68 32.33
N PRO A 6 11.04 8.17 32.63
CA PRO A 6 11.75 9.11 31.77
C PRO A 6 12.31 8.37 30.55
N GLY A 7 11.68 8.57 29.39
CA GLY A 7 12.15 7.99 28.13
C GLY A 7 13.50 8.59 27.69
N THR A 8 14.47 7.71 27.44
CA THR A 8 15.79 8.02 26.87
C THR A 8 15.65 8.72 25.52
N VAL A 9 16.15 9.94 25.41
CA VAL A 9 16.30 10.66 24.14
C VAL A 9 17.58 10.19 23.46
N VAL A 10 17.45 9.44 22.37
CA VAL A 10 18.59 9.17 21.46
C VAL A 10 18.63 10.27 20.40
N THR A 11 19.45 11.30 20.62
CA THR A 11 19.71 12.31 19.59
C THR A 11 20.75 11.77 18.59
N GLY A 12 20.27 11.22 17.48
CA GLY A 12 21.11 11.07 16.28
C GLY A 12 21.31 12.44 15.64
N SER A 13 22.48 13.03 15.82
CA SER A 13 22.90 14.25 15.14
C SER A 13 23.01 13.99 13.63
N HIS A 14 21.96 14.37 12.91
CA HIS A 14 21.92 15.01 11.58
C HIS A 14 20.72 14.50 10.76
N ARG A 15 19.54 15.11 10.97
CA ARG A 15 18.42 15.07 10.03
C ARG A 15 17.96 16.51 9.80
N GLN A 16 18.20 17.04 8.60
CA GLN A 16 17.55 18.27 8.15
C GLN A 16 16.07 17.96 7.87
N GLY A 17 15.23 18.20 8.86
CA GLY A 17 13.77 18.11 8.78
C GLY A 17 13.17 18.33 10.15
N LEU A 18 12.06 19.07 10.25
CA LEU A 18 11.36 19.23 11.52
C LEU A 18 11.09 17.84 12.12
N PRO A 19 11.52 17.57 13.36
CA PRO A 19 11.19 16.31 14.01
C PRO A 19 9.66 16.22 14.13
N LYS A 20 9.07 15.23 13.44
CA LYS A 20 7.66 14.89 13.65
C LYS A 20 7.52 14.35 15.07
N GLN A 21 6.64 14.95 15.86
CA GLN A 21 6.31 14.49 17.20
C GLN A 21 5.83 13.03 17.13
N VAL A 22 6.61 12.13 17.72
CA VAL A 22 6.24 10.72 17.83
C VAL A 22 5.30 10.60 19.03
N GLN A 23 4.02 10.33 18.79
CA GLN A 23 3.10 10.06 19.89
C GLN A 23 3.38 8.67 20.49
N PRO A 24 3.60 8.57 21.82
CA PRO A 24 3.59 7.31 22.54
C PRO A 24 2.13 6.86 22.71
N GLY A 25 1.77 5.71 22.16
CA GLY A 25 0.40 5.17 22.24
C GLY A 25 0.33 3.77 21.64
N ASN A 26 -0.73 3.03 21.97
CA ASN A 26 -1.00 1.72 21.40
C ASN A 26 -1.22 1.89 19.88
N ARG A 27 -0.36 1.29 19.05
CA ARG A 27 -0.41 1.44 17.60
C ARG A 27 -1.14 0.24 17.01
N GLU A 28 -2.23 0.51 16.31
CA GLU A 28 -2.86 -0.48 15.47
C GLU A 28 -2.28 -0.42 14.06
N TRP A 29 -2.02 -1.59 13.48
CA TRP A 29 -1.54 -1.71 12.10
C TRP A 29 -2.72 -1.88 11.15
N ILE A 30 -2.67 -1.15 10.04
CA ILE A 30 -3.53 -1.36 8.88
C ILE A 30 -2.60 -1.56 7.69
N THR A 31 -2.77 -2.69 7.01
CA THR A 31 -2.03 -3.02 5.78
C THR A 31 -2.88 -2.60 4.59
N VAL A 32 -2.29 -1.95 3.59
CA VAL A 32 -2.96 -1.65 2.32
C VAL A 32 -2.18 -2.29 1.20
N ILE A 33 -2.84 -3.17 0.43
CA ILE A 33 -2.28 -3.79 -0.76
C ILE A 33 -2.78 -3.00 -1.98
N GLU A 34 -1.87 -2.25 -2.57
CA GLU A 34 -2.12 -1.43 -3.77
C GLU A 34 -1.71 -2.19 -5.03
N GLY A 35 -2.36 -1.89 -6.16
CA GLY A 35 -2.00 -2.44 -7.46
C GLY A 35 -2.17 -1.39 -8.56
N ILE A 36 -1.19 -1.27 -9.44
CA ILE A 36 -1.18 -0.27 -10.52
C ILE A 36 -0.64 -0.88 -11.82
N ASN A 37 -0.92 -0.25 -12.96
CA ASN A 37 -0.39 -0.67 -14.26
C ASN A 37 0.33 0.45 -15.04
N ALA A 38 1.06 0.05 -16.09
CA ALA A 38 1.86 0.96 -16.91
C ALA A 38 1.03 2.02 -17.66
N GLU A 39 -0.26 1.77 -17.86
CA GLU A 39 -1.19 2.72 -18.48
C GLU A 39 -1.63 3.84 -17.52
N GLY A 40 -1.18 3.80 -16.26
CA GLY A 40 -1.53 4.80 -15.25
C GLY A 40 -2.81 4.46 -14.48
N GLN A 41 -3.33 3.23 -14.62
CA GLN A 41 -4.55 2.80 -13.95
C GLN A 41 -4.24 2.16 -12.61
N LEU A 42 -5.21 2.28 -11.71
CA LEU A 42 -5.22 1.73 -10.36
C LEU A 42 -6.17 0.53 -10.27
N ILE A 43 -5.79 -0.45 -9.45
CA ILE A 43 -6.68 -1.48 -8.90
C ILE A 43 -7.20 -0.96 -7.57
N PRO A 44 -8.52 -1.00 -7.30
CA PRO A 44 -9.07 -0.51 -6.04
C PRO A 44 -8.34 -1.10 -4.83
N PRO A 45 -7.98 -0.29 -3.81
CA PRO A 45 -7.22 -0.73 -2.66
C PRO A 45 -7.85 -1.92 -1.93
N PHE A 46 -6.98 -2.79 -1.42
CA PHE A 46 -7.35 -3.87 -0.53
C PHE A 46 -6.75 -3.61 0.84
N ILE A 47 -7.59 -3.17 1.76
CA ILE A 47 -7.20 -2.71 3.10
C ILE A 47 -7.44 -3.85 4.09
N ILE A 48 -6.46 -4.16 4.93
CA ILE A 48 -6.53 -5.18 5.97
C ILE A 48 -6.35 -4.49 7.31
N GLY A 49 -7.42 -4.42 8.10
CA GLY A 49 -7.37 -3.91 9.48
C GLY A 49 -7.26 -5.05 10.48
N ALA A 50 -6.66 -4.79 11.64
CA ALA A 50 -6.77 -5.73 12.76
C ALA A 50 -8.21 -5.76 13.30
N GLY A 51 -8.78 -6.95 13.51
CA GLY A 51 -10.14 -7.10 14.02
C GLY A 51 -10.79 -8.44 13.64
N LYS A 52 -12.01 -8.65 14.14
CA LYS A 52 -12.84 -9.83 13.84
C LYS A 52 -14.10 -9.47 13.07
N ASP A 53 -14.72 -8.34 13.42
CA ASP A 53 -15.98 -7.89 12.87
C ASP A 53 -15.85 -6.50 12.23
N HIS A 54 -16.64 -6.29 11.18
CA HIS A 54 -16.80 -5.00 10.56
C HIS A 54 -17.73 -4.12 11.39
N LEU A 55 -17.30 -2.89 11.70
CA LEU A 55 -18.17 -1.92 12.37
C LEU A 55 -18.83 -0.99 11.34
N ALA A 56 -20.14 -0.78 11.50
CA ALA A 56 -20.94 -0.01 10.55
C ALA A 56 -20.48 1.45 10.41
N ASN A 57 -19.92 2.04 11.47
CA ASN A 57 -19.44 3.42 11.46
C ASN A 57 -18.25 3.63 10.50
N TRP A 58 -17.45 2.59 10.21
CA TRP A 58 -16.38 2.67 9.22
C TRP A 58 -16.87 2.99 7.80
N TYR A 59 -18.14 2.68 7.51
CA TYR A 59 -18.75 2.85 6.19
C TYR A 59 -19.76 4.00 6.13
N ARG A 60 -20.45 4.30 7.25
CA ARG A 60 -21.46 5.36 7.28
C ARG A 60 -20.85 6.75 7.27
N GLU A 61 -19.67 6.89 7.87
CA GLU A 61 -19.01 8.18 8.09
C GLU A 61 -17.98 8.50 7.02
N CYS A 62 -17.83 7.63 6.01
CA CYS A 62 -16.90 7.82 4.91
C CYS A 62 -17.52 7.34 3.60
N ASP A 63 -17.51 8.20 2.57
CA ASP A 63 -17.90 7.86 1.20
C ASP A 63 -16.82 7.01 0.51
N LEU A 64 -16.48 5.86 1.10
CA LEU A 64 -15.55 4.91 0.50
C LEU A 64 -16.14 4.33 -0.79
N PRO A 65 -15.36 4.24 -1.88
CA PRO A 65 -15.83 3.60 -3.09
C PRO A 65 -16.21 2.14 -2.84
N GLY A 66 -17.35 1.71 -3.38
CA GLY A 66 -17.90 0.36 -3.14
C GLY A 66 -17.05 -0.78 -3.74
N ASP A 67 -16.05 -0.46 -4.54
CA ASP A 67 -15.09 -1.41 -5.11
C ASP A 67 -13.81 -1.55 -4.28
N TRP A 68 -13.63 -0.74 -3.23
CA TRP A 68 -12.58 -0.94 -2.25
C TRP A 68 -12.90 -2.15 -1.38
N VAL A 69 -11.87 -2.93 -1.05
CA VAL A 69 -12.04 -4.07 -0.16
C VAL A 69 -11.48 -3.72 1.20
N ILE A 70 -12.31 -3.87 2.23
CA ILE A 70 -11.87 -3.87 3.62
C ILE A 70 -11.96 -5.32 4.10
N ALA A 71 -10.82 -5.86 4.49
CA ALA A 71 -10.67 -7.19 5.07
C ALA A 71 -10.13 -7.06 6.49
N LEU A 72 -10.26 -8.14 7.25
CA LEU A 72 -9.82 -8.21 8.64
C LEU A 72 -8.89 -9.40 8.85
N SER A 73 -7.89 -9.21 9.70
CA SER A 73 -7.09 -10.29 10.29
C SER A 73 -6.86 -10.02 11.78
N GLU A 74 -6.39 -11.01 12.53
CA GLU A 74 -6.19 -10.85 13.97
C GLU A 74 -5.18 -9.75 14.33
N ASN A 75 -4.18 -9.53 13.47
CA ASN A 75 -3.08 -8.60 13.71
C ASN A 75 -2.99 -7.48 12.66
N GLY A 76 -3.87 -7.47 11.66
CA GLY A 76 -3.83 -6.51 10.54
C GLY A 76 -2.81 -6.86 9.45
N TRP A 77 -2.13 -8.00 9.56
CA TRP A 77 -1.19 -8.49 8.54
C TRP A 77 -1.90 -9.38 7.51
N THR A 78 -1.27 -9.51 6.34
CA THR A 78 -1.69 -10.46 5.31
C THR A 78 -1.36 -11.90 5.70
N ASN A 79 -2.03 -12.85 5.06
CA ASN A 79 -1.77 -14.29 5.12
C ASN A 79 -2.14 -14.93 3.79
N ASN A 80 -1.89 -16.24 3.61
CA ASN A 80 -2.14 -16.93 2.34
C ASN A 80 -3.59 -16.80 1.85
N ASN A 81 -4.58 -16.85 2.74
CA ASN A 81 -6.00 -16.69 2.39
C ASN A 81 -6.30 -15.25 1.94
N LEU A 82 -5.80 -14.25 2.66
CA LEU A 82 -5.96 -12.84 2.28
C LEU A 82 -5.21 -12.52 0.98
N GLY A 83 -4.04 -13.10 0.75
CA GLY A 83 -3.30 -13.02 -0.50
C GLY A 83 -4.11 -13.58 -1.68
N LEU A 84 -4.74 -14.75 -1.51
CA LEU A 84 -5.62 -15.32 -2.53
C LEU A 84 -6.88 -14.46 -2.77
N LYS A 85 -7.48 -13.90 -1.72
CA LYS A 85 -8.61 -12.96 -1.84
C LYS A 85 -8.21 -11.70 -2.60
N TRP A 86 -7.03 -11.16 -2.32
CA TRP A 86 -6.49 -10.03 -3.08
C TRP A 86 -6.24 -10.40 -4.55
N LEU A 87 -5.70 -11.59 -4.84
CA LEU A 87 -5.50 -12.06 -6.22
C LEU A 87 -6.82 -12.15 -6.99
N LYS A 88 -7.88 -12.68 -6.37
CA LYS A 88 -9.24 -12.70 -6.97
C LYS A 88 -9.79 -11.30 -7.21
N HIS A 89 -9.51 -10.37 -6.30
CA HIS A 89 -9.87 -8.96 -6.46
C HIS A 89 -9.10 -8.29 -7.62
N PHE A 90 -7.78 -8.51 -7.70
CA PHE A 90 -6.93 -8.11 -8.82
C PHE A 90 -7.48 -8.64 -10.16
N ASP A 91 -7.81 -9.92 -10.20
CA ASP A 91 -8.32 -10.60 -11.40
C ASP A 91 -9.64 -9.95 -11.86
N ARG A 92 -10.62 -9.81 -10.95
CA ARG A 92 -11.90 -9.14 -11.22
C ARG A 92 -11.71 -7.70 -11.72
N ALA A 93 -10.79 -6.95 -11.12
CA ALA A 93 -10.54 -5.55 -11.47
C ALA A 93 -9.87 -5.41 -12.85
N THR A 94 -9.09 -6.40 -13.29
CA THR A 94 -8.26 -6.31 -14.51
C THR A 94 -8.77 -7.13 -15.69
N ALA A 95 -9.64 -8.12 -15.47
CA ALA A 95 -10.09 -9.07 -16.50
C ALA A 95 -10.69 -8.39 -17.74
N LYS A 96 -11.42 -7.28 -17.54
CA LYS A 96 -12.05 -6.53 -18.64
C LYS A 96 -11.15 -5.45 -19.26
N ARG A 97 -9.95 -5.22 -18.70
CA ARG A 97 -9.06 -4.12 -19.11
C ARG A 97 -8.03 -4.55 -20.14
N THR A 98 -7.87 -5.85 -20.37
CA THR A 98 -6.84 -6.40 -21.26
C THR A 98 -7.45 -6.93 -22.56
N ASN A 99 -6.84 -6.55 -23.69
CA ASN A 99 -7.07 -7.22 -24.98
C ASN A 99 -6.21 -8.49 -25.14
N SER A 100 -5.23 -8.69 -24.23
CA SER A 100 -4.36 -9.86 -24.20
C SER A 100 -4.97 -11.00 -23.39
N ARG A 101 -4.69 -12.22 -23.86
CA ARG A 101 -5.04 -13.48 -23.18
C ARG A 101 -4.30 -13.68 -21.85
N TYR A 102 -3.17 -13.01 -21.64
CA TYR A 102 -2.33 -13.13 -20.44
C TYR A 102 -2.10 -11.78 -19.76
N ARG A 103 -1.97 -11.81 -18.43
CA ARG A 103 -1.63 -10.63 -17.60
C ARG A 103 -0.37 -10.93 -16.78
N LEU A 104 0.56 -9.99 -16.75
CA LEU A 104 1.75 -10.06 -15.91
C LEU A 104 1.46 -9.38 -14.56
N LEU A 105 1.72 -10.09 -13.47
CA LEU A 105 1.63 -9.62 -12.10
C LEU A 105 3.03 -9.61 -11.48
N ILE A 106 3.55 -8.41 -11.24
CA ILE A 106 4.87 -8.21 -10.62
C ILE A 106 4.68 -8.06 -9.11
N LEU A 107 5.36 -8.89 -8.32
CA LEU A 107 5.21 -8.97 -6.87
C LEU A 107 6.55 -8.80 -6.15
N ASP A 108 6.49 -8.37 -4.90
CA ASP A 108 7.62 -8.54 -3.98
C ASP A 108 7.77 -10.03 -3.62
N GLY A 109 8.97 -10.45 -3.18
CA GLY A 109 9.25 -11.85 -2.83
C GLY A 109 8.63 -12.29 -1.49
N HIS A 110 7.47 -11.76 -1.11
CA HIS A 110 6.84 -12.07 0.18
C HIS A 110 6.26 -13.50 0.18
N GLU A 111 6.42 -14.21 1.31
CA GLU A 111 6.08 -15.63 1.46
C GLU A 111 4.61 -15.96 1.14
N SER A 112 3.70 -15.00 1.36
CA SER A 112 2.26 -15.17 1.11
C SER A 112 1.88 -15.40 -0.35
N HIS A 113 2.79 -15.15 -1.30
CA HIS A 113 2.55 -15.31 -2.74
C HIS A 113 2.86 -16.73 -3.25
N HIS A 114 3.36 -17.62 -2.39
CA HIS A 114 3.86 -18.95 -2.76
C HIS A 114 2.94 -20.10 -2.36
N SER A 115 1.66 -19.84 -2.06
CA SER A 115 0.73 -20.92 -1.77
C SER A 115 0.32 -21.66 -3.05
N ILE A 116 0.11 -22.98 -2.93
CA ILE A 116 -0.35 -23.83 -4.05
C ILE A 116 -1.65 -23.29 -4.66
N GLU A 117 -2.56 -22.79 -3.81
CA GLU A 117 -3.83 -22.21 -4.26
C GLU A 117 -3.65 -20.91 -5.04
N PHE A 118 -2.69 -20.07 -4.63
CA PHE A 118 -2.36 -18.82 -5.32
C PHE A 118 -1.79 -19.10 -6.72
N GLU A 119 -0.81 -20.00 -6.80
CA GLU A 119 -0.20 -20.40 -8.07
C GLU A 119 -1.20 -21.11 -8.99
N GLY A 120 -2.04 -21.99 -8.43
CA GLY A 120 -3.12 -22.67 -9.16
C GLY A 120 -4.10 -21.68 -9.78
N TYR A 121 -4.57 -20.70 -8.98
CA TYR A 121 -5.47 -19.66 -9.46
C TYR A 121 -4.83 -18.80 -10.56
N CYS A 122 -3.56 -18.42 -10.41
CA CYS A 122 -2.81 -17.69 -11.43
C CYS A 122 -2.76 -18.46 -12.76
N LYS A 123 -2.44 -19.76 -12.70
CA LYS A 123 -2.36 -20.64 -13.88
C LYS A 123 -3.70 -20.76 -14.60
N GLU A 124 -4.78 -21.00 -13.86
CA GLU A 124 -6.14 -21.14 -14.41
C GLU A 124 -6.62 -19.84 -15.09
N ASN A 125 -6.28 -18.69 -14.51
CA ASN A 125 -6.73 -17.36 -14.98
C ASN A 125 -5.72 -16.64 -15.87
N LYS A 126 -4.68 -17.35 -16.35
CA LYS A 126 -3.66 -16.87 -17.28
C LYS A 126 -2.93 -15.62 -16.76
N ILE A 127 -2.67 -15.62 -15.45
CA ILE A 127 -1.88 -14.60 -14.76
C ILE A 127 -0.46 -15.16 -14.59
N ILE A 128 0.52 -14.47 -15.15
CA ILE A 128 1.93 -14.80 -15.01
C ILE A 128 2.47 -13.99 -13.84
N THR A 129 3.06 -14.64 -12.85
CA THR A 129 3.70 -13.98 -11.73
C THR A 129 5.19 -13.76 -12.02
N LEU A 130 5.71 -12.60 -11.64
CA LEU A 130 7.14 -12.29 -11.67
C LEU A 130 7.53 -11.67 -10.33
N CYS A 131 8.33 -12.39 -9.55
CA CYS A 131 8.84 -11.88 -8.28
C CYS A 131 10.08 -11.03 -8.51
N MET A 132 10.14 -9.87 -7.87
CA MET A 132 11.33 -9.02 -7.88
C MET A 132 12.46 -9.66 -7.07
N PRO A 133 13.73 -9.42 -7.45
CA PRO A 133 14.88 -9.79 -6.62
C PRO A 133 14.77 -9.20 -5.21
N ALA A 134 15.31 -9.93 -4.23
CA ALA A 134 15.35 -9.46 -2.85
C ALA A 134 16.02 -8.09 -2.75
N HIS A 135 15.50 -7.24 -1.87
CA HIS A 135 15.99 -5.88 -1.61
C HIS A 135 15.95 -4.91 -2.81
N ALA A 136 15.31 -5.26 -3.93
CA ALA A 136 15.25 -4.43 -5.12
C ALA A 136 13.96 -3.58 -5.26
N SER A 137 13.01 -3.66 -4.32
CA SER A 137 11.72 -2.93 -4.39
C SER A 137 11.90 -1.42 -4.61
N HIS A 138 12.83 -0.80 -3.89
CA HIS A 138 13.12 0.63 -4.04
C HIS A 138 13.62 1.06 -5.43
N LEU A 139 14.02 0.10 -6.28
CA LEU A 139 14.45 0.31 -7.66
C LEU A 139 13.39 -0.14 -8.67
N LEU A 140 12.82 -1.32 -8.46
CA LEU A 140 11.98 -2.00 -9.46
C LEU A 140 10.49 -1.87 -9.21
N GLN A 141 10.04 -1.52 -8.00
CA GLN A 141 8.63 -1.47 -7.64
C GLN A 141 8.06 -0.07 -7.95
N PRO A 142 7.18 0.08 -8.97
CA PRO A 142 6.67 1.41 -9.36
C PRO A 142 5.95 2.15 -8.24
N LEU A 143 5.30 1.40 -7.33
CA LEU A 143 4.63 1.96 -6.15
C LEU A 143 5.62 2.63 -5.21
N ASP A 144 6.76 2.00 -4.91
CA ASP A 144 7.81 2.59 -4.05
C ASP A 144 8.49 3.78 -4.73
N VAL A 145 8.77 3.65 -6.02
CA VAL A 145 9.47 4.67 -6.81
C VAL A 145 8.63 5.94 -6.97
N GLY A 146 7.33 5.81 -7.24
CA GLY A 146 6.49 6.93 -7.67
C GLY A 146 5.33 7.30 -6.75
N CYS A 147 4.77 6.36 -5.98
CA CYS A 147 3.44 6.53 -5.38
C CYS A 147 3.45 6.64 -3.85
N PHE A 148 4.21 5.79 -3.15
CA PHE A 148 4.14 5.70 -1.69
C PHE A 148 4.72 6.91 -0.97
N ARG A 149 5.74 7.58 -1.53
CA ARG A 149 6.26 8.82 -0.93
C ARG A 149 5.23 9.96 -0.98
N PRO A 150 4.60 10.27 -2.13
CA PRO A 150 3.45 11.18 -2.18
C PRO A 150 2.32 10.78 -1.24
N LEU A 151 1.95 9.50 -1.18
CA LEU A 151 0.87 9.01 -0.33
C LEU A 151 1.15 9.25 1.15
N LYS A 152 2.36 8.91 1.63
CA LYS A 152 2.79 9.17 3.02
C LYS A 152 2.77 10.67 3.36
N LYS A 153 3.09 11.53 2.38
CA LYS A 153 3.04 12.99 2.56
C LYS A 153 1.60 13.50 2.63
N ALA A 154 0.72 13.02 1.74
CA ALA A 154 -0.69 13.38 1.73
C ALA A 154 -1.38 12.92 3.02
N TYR A 155 -1.22 11.66 3.40
CA TYR A 155 -1.76 11.13 4.64
C TYR A 155 -1.24 11.87 5.87
N GLY A 156 0.05 12.24 5.88
CA GLY A 156 0.60 13.06 6.95
C GLY A 156 -0.07 14.43 7.11
N ARG A 157 -0.60 15.03 6.03
CA ARG A 157 -1.37 16.28 6.07
C ARG A 157 -2.77 16.06 6.64
N GLU A 158 -3.42 14.96 6.27
CA GLU A 158 -4.72 14.58 6.84
C GLU A 158 -4.62 14.39 8.35
N ILE A 159 -3.58 13.70 8.82
CA ILE A 159 -3.33 13.54 10.26
C ILE A 159 -3.04 14.88 10.95
N GLU A 160 -2.26 15.76 10.33
CA GLU A 160 -2.02 17.10 10.87
C GLU A 160 -3.32 17.92 10.98
N HIS A 161 -4.21 17.79 10.00
CA HIS A 161 -5.53 18.43 10.04
C HIS A 161 -6.39 17.89 11.19
N LEU A 162 -6.48 16.57 11.36
CA LEU A 162 -7.22 15.94 12.47
C LEU A 162 -6.69 16.40 13.83
N ILE A 163 -5.37 16.48 14.01
CA ILE A 163 -4.76 16.98 15.24
C ILE A 163 -5.17 18.43 15.52
N ARG A 164 -5.21 19.30 14.49
CA ARG A 164 -5.68 20.70 14.63
C ARG A 164 -7.16 20.77 15.00
N CYS A 165 -7.94 19.76 14.66
CA CYS A 165 -9.33 19.58 15.07
C CYS A 165 -9.48 18.87 16.43
N PHE A 166 -8.41 18.80 17.23
CA PHE A 166 -8.36 18.16 18.56
C PHE A 166 -8.58 16.64 18.56
N ILE A 167 -8.45 15.98 17.41
CA ILE A 167 -8.46 14.52 17.30
C ILE A 167 -7.01 14.04 17.45
N THR A 168 -6.65 13.59 18.66
CA THR A 168 -5.28 13.19 18.99
C THR A 168 -5.03 11.69 18.92
N CYS A 169 -6.08 10.89 18.75
CA CYS A 169 -6.01 9.44 18.56
C CYS A 169 -6.68 9.08 17.23
N ILE A 170 -6.00 8.30 16.41
CA ILE A 170 -6.51 7.85 15.11
C ILE A 170 -7.00 6.42 15.27
N THR A 171 -8.32 6.23 15.23
CA THR A 171 -8.93 4.90 15.13
C THR A 171 -9.24 4.60 13.67
N LYS A 172 -9.84 3.42 13.39
CA LYS A 172 -10.31 3.09 12.04
C LYS A 172 -11.34 4.10 11.51
N THR A 173 -12.15 4.69 12.40
CA THR A 173 -13.15 5.71 12.05
C THR A 173 -12.50 6.94 11.42
N GLU A 174 -11.38 7.40 11.95
CA GLU A 174 -10.61 8.52 11.39
C GLU A 174 -9.69 8.08 10.24
N PHE A 175 -9.16 6.86 10.32
CA PHE A 175 -8.22 6.33 9.32
C PHE A 175 -8.85 6.27 7.92
N PHE A 176 -10.03 5.68 7.78
CA PHE A 176 -10.64 5.48 6.46
C PHE A 176 -10.87 6.77 5.66
N PRO A 177 -11.50 7.83 6.21
CA PRO A 177 -11.66 9.09 5.49
C PRO A 177 -10.31 9.78 5.22
N ALA A 178 -9.39 9.80 6.18
CA ALA A 178 -8.06 10.38 5.97
C ALA A 178 -7.26 9.63 4.90
N PHE A 179 -7.30 8.30 4.91
CA PHE A 179 -6.63 7.49 3.90
C PHE A 179 -7.27 7.67 2.53
N HIS A 180 -8.60 7.72 2.45
CA HIS A 180 -9.32 7.95 1.19
C HIS A 180 -8.92 9.30 0.55
N ALA A 181 -8.94 10.39 1.32
CA ALA A 181 -8.51 11.70 0.84
C ALA A 181 -7.04 11.72 0.39
N ALA A 182 -6.16 11.11 1.20
CA ALA A 182 -4.74 11.02 0.88
C ALA A 182 -4.46 10.18 -0.38
N HIS A 183 -5.21 9.09 -0.55
CA HIS A 183 -5.10 8.18 -1.68
C HIS A 183 -5.52 8.85 -2.98
N GLN A 184 -6.67 9.54 -2.99
CA GLN A 184 -7.12 10.35 -4.14
C GLN A 184 -6.10 11.44 -4.52
N ALA A 185 -5.47 12.08 -3.53
CA ALA A 185 -4.49 13.13 -3.78
C ALA A 185 -3.14 12.61 -4.30
N ALA A 186 -2.78 11.35 -3.99
CA ALA A 186 -1.44 10.82 -4.24
C ALA A 186 -1.36 9.76 -5.33
N ILE A 187 -2.37 8.90 -5.48
CA ILE A 187 -2.37 7.79 -6.44
C ILE A 187 -2.97 8.28 -7.76
N THR A 188 -2.25 9.19 -8.39
CA THR A 188 -2.63 9.81 -9.66
C THR A 188 -2.01 9.09 -10.84
N GLU A 189 -2.64 9.18 -12.02
CA GLU A 189 -2.11 8.63 -13.28
C GLU A 189 -0.67 9.09 -13.54
N SER A 190 -0.37 10.36 -13.26
CA SER A 190 0.98 10.93 -13.40
C SER A 190 2.00 10.27 -12.48
N ASN A 191 1.66 10.05 -11.21
CA ASN A 191 2.56 9.39 -10.25
C ASN A 191 2.75 7.92 -10.60
N ILE A 192 1.70 7.24 -11.06
CA ILE A 192 1.76 5.84 -11.50
C ILE A 192 2.70 5.72 -12.71
N LYS A 193 2.45 6.47 -13.78
CA LYS A 193 3.30 6.46 -14.98
C LYS A 193 4.74 6.90 -14.65
N GLY A 194 4.89 7.86 -13.74
CA GLY A 194 6.19 8.28 -13.21
C GLY A 194 6.94 7.16 -12.50
N GLY A 195 6.24 6.37 -11.67
CA GLY A 195 6.79 5.19 -11.00
C GLY A 195 7.27 4.14 -11.98
N PHE A 196 6.47 3.81 -13.00
CA PHE A 196 6.84 2.84 -14.04
C PHE A 196 8.06 3.28 -14.85
N ARG A 197 8.13 4.57 -15.21
CA ARG A 197 9.28 5.14 -15.91
C ARG A 197 10.53 5.13 -15.03
N GLY A 198 10.40 5.51 -13.76
CA GLY A 198 11.50 5.52 -12.79
C GLY A 198 12.06 4.13 -12.47
N ALA A 199 11.20 3.12 -12.49
CA ALA A 199 11.56 1.70 -12.37
C ALA A 199 12.08 1.08 -13.68
N GLY A 200 12.08 1.83 -14.79
CA GLY A 200 12.55 1.34 -16.09
C GLY A 200 11.66 0.26 -16.72
N LEU A 201 10.40 0.13 -16.28
CA LEU A 201 9.47 -0.90 -16.75
C LEU A 201 8.58 -0.42 -17.91
N ALA A 202 8.20 0.86 -17.94
CA ALA A 202 7.42 1.43 -19.03
C ALA A 202 7.73 2.93 -19.26
N PRO A 203 8.31 3.32 -20.41
CA PRO A 203 8.89 2.43 -21.41
C PRO A 203 10.01 1.58 -20.79
N PHE A 204 10.25 0.39 -21.36
CA PHE A 204 11.30 -0.50 -20.87
C PHE A 204 12.66 0.16 -21.09
N ASN A 205 13.38 0.43 -20.00
CA ASN A 205 14.72 0.99 -20.01
C ASN A 205 15.52 0.47 -18.80
N PRO A 206 16.30 -0.61 -18.97
CA PRO A 206 17.03 -1.23 -17.87
C PRO A 206 18.13 -0.31 -17.30
N GLU A 207 18.65 0.65 -18.07
CA GLU A 207 19.68 1.59 -17.61
C GLU A 207 19.23 2.44 -16.42
N ASN A 208 17.93 2.72 -16.31
CA ASN A 208 17.35 3.46 -15.17
C ASN A 208 17.57 2.75 -13.82
N VAL A 209 17.81 1.45 -13.85
CA VAL A 209 18.06 0.60 -12.69
C VAL A 209 19.54 0.23 -12.62
N ILE A 210 20.14 -0.21 -13.73
CA ILE A 210 21.54 -0.66 -13.77
C ILE A 210 22.50 0.45 -13.31
N LEU A 211 22.29 1.69 -13.74
CA LEU A 211 23.14 2.83 -13.33
C LEU A 211 23.07 3.18 -11.84
N LYS A 212 22.09 2.63 -11.10
CA LYS A 212 21.94 2.83 -9.64
C LYS A 212 22.51 1.67 -8.83
N LEU A 213 22.91 0.59 -9.48
CA LEU A 213 23.62 -0.51 -8.84
C LEU A 213 25.09 -0.10 -8.80
N ASP A 214 25.66 0.04 -7.60
CA ASP A 214 27.11 0.16 -7.44
C ASP A 214 27.75 -1.17 -7.85
N VAL A 215 28.15 -1.28 -9.11
CA VAL A 215 28.88 -2.42 -9.70
C VAL A 215 30.25 -1.97 -10.15
#